data_AF-A0A7L7L9Y8-F1
#
_entry.id   AF-A0A7L7L9Y8-F1
#
_cell.length_a   1.000
_cell.length_b   1.000
_cell.length_c   1.000
_cell.angle_alpha   90.00
_cell.angle_beta   90.00
_cell.angle_gamma   90.00
#
_symmetry.space_group_name_H-M   'P 1'
#
loop_
_entity.id
_entity.type
_entity.pdbx_description
1 polymer ?
#
loop_
_entity_poly.entity_id
_entity_poly.type
_entity_poly.pdbx_seq_one_letter_code
_entity_poly.pdbx_strand_id
1 'polypeptide(L)'
;MPFTFKPEGTCEFYQVSVNNFNGGQEKTFIYKKGMVQFHPNHSFTFYPTEGNKRQFYQFCDTVYHTNIPELSAKDLSPLTYYYTLRSISKDKEQ
;
A
#
# COMPACT_ATOMS: atom_id res chain seq x y z
N MET A 1 -0.91 -1.36 7.18
CA MET A 1 -0.86 -0.68 5.87
C MET A 1 -1.51 0.68 6.04
N PRO A 2 -0.82 1.79 5.77
CA PRO A 2 -1.41 3.11 5.85
C PRO A 2 -2.31 3.41 4.64
N PHE A 3 -3.52 3.88 4.92
CA PHE A 3 -4.43 4.49 3.96
C PHE A 3 -4.66 5.95 4.37
N THR A 4 -4.70 6.85 3.41
CA THR A 4 -5.13 8.24 3.64
C THR A 4 -6.34 8.52 2.77
N PHE A 5 -7.49 8.66 3.40
CA PHE A 5 -8.74 9.04 2.74
C PHE A 5 -8.93 10.55 2.84
N LYS A 6 -9.15 11.20 1.70
CA LYS A 6 -9.47 12.63 1.64
C LYS A 6 -10.99 12.83 1.53
N PRO A 7 -11.56 13.96 2.00
CA PRO A 7 -13.00 14.22 2.00
C PRO A 7 -13.67 14.06 0.64
N GLU A 8 -12.96 14.36 -0.43
CA GLU A 8 -13.41 14.24 -1.83
C GLU A 8 -13.44 12.80 -2.36
N GLY A 9 -13.13 11.79 -1.52
CA GLY A 9 -13.10 10.38 -1.93
C GLY A 9 -11.80 9.95 -2.61
N THR A 10 -10.80 10.84 -2.69
CA THR A 10 -9.44 10.47 -3.12
C THR A 10 -8.78 9.63 -2.03
N CYS A 11 -8.09 8.57 -2.44
CA CYS A 11 -7.37 7.67 -1.56
C CYS A 11 -5.94 7.49 -2.06
N GLU A 12 -4.99 7.58 -1.13
CA GLU A 12 -3.59 7.24 -1.35
C GLU A 12 -3.22 6.00 -0.55
N PHE A 13 -2.61 5.04 -1.23
CA PHE A 13 -2.18 3.76 -0.68
C PHE A 13 -0.67 3.65 -0.76
N TYR A 14 -0.04 3.38 0.38
CA TYR A 14 1.40 3.15 0.47
C TYR A 14 1.67 1.79 1.09
N GLN A 15 2.50 1.00 0.42
CA GLN A 15 2.94 -0.29 0.92
C GLN A 15 4.44 -0.41 0.80
N VAL A 16 5.05 -0.88 1.89
CA VAL A 16 6.43 -1.31 1.93
C VAL A 16 6.43 -2.79 2.25
N SER A 17 7.09 -3.59 1.42
CA SER A 17 7.37 -4.99 1.71
C SER A 17 8.87 -5.23 1.71
N VAL A 18 9.30 -6.14 2.57
CA VAL A 18 10.68 -6.59 2.68
C VAL A 18 10.65 -8.11 2.61
N ASN A 19 11.43 -8.68 1.70
CA ASN A 19 11.58 -10.11 1.52
C ASN A 19 13.06 -10.47 1.67
N ASN A 20 13.38 -11.35 2.60
CA ASN A 20 14.75 -11.84 2.79
C ASN A 20 14.89 -13.18 2.06
N PHE A 21 15.99 -13.37 1.34
CA PHE A 21 16.30 -14.62 0.67
C PHE A 21 17.79 -14.95 0.85
N ASN A 22 18.22 -16.16 0.51
CA ASN A 22 19.61 -16.56 0.71
C ASN A 22 20.57 -15.62 -0.04
N GLY A 23 21.37 -14.88 0.72
CA GLY A 23 22.39 -13.96 0.19
C GLY A 23 21.90 -12.52 -0.06
N GLY A 24 20.65 -12.18 0.27
CA GLY A 24 20.16 -10.83 0.01
C GLY A 24 18.77 -10.47 0.58
N GLN A 25 18.35 -9.26 0.25
CA GLN A 25 17.08 -8.67 0.66
C GLN A 25 16.46 -7.90 -0.51
N GLU A 26 15.19 -8.13 -0.77
CA GLU A 26 14.36 -7.34 -1.67
C GLU A 26 13.48 -6.39 -0.84
N LYS A 27 13.53 -5.09 -1.12
CA LYS A 27 12.57 -4.10 -0.60
C LYS A 27 11.72 -3.58 -1.74
N THR A 28 10.41 -3.65 -1.60
CA THR A 28 9.47 -3.09 -2.58
C THR A 28 8.66 -1.98 -1.94
N PHE A 29 8.61 -0.85 -2.62
CA PHE A 29 7.77 0.30 -2.29
C PHE A 29 6.73 0.44 -3.39
N ILE A 30 5.46 0.44 -2.99
CA ILE A 30 4.33 0.61 -3.88
C ILE A 30 3.57 1.84 -3.42
N TYR A 31 3.31 2.75 -4.35
CA TYR A 31 2.33 3.81 -4.16
C TYR A 31 1.25 3.70 -5.23
N LYS A 32 0.00 3.88 -4.80
CA LYS A 32 -1.16 3.96 -5.68
C LYS A 32 -2.04 5.11 -5.22
N LYS A 33 -2.67 5.76 -6.18
CA LYS A 33 -3.67 6.80 -5.94
C LYS A 33 -4.90 6.54 -6.80
N GLY A 34 -6.06 6.91 -6.27
CA GLY A 34 -7.32 6.75 -6.96
C GLY A 34 -8.50 7.11 -6.07
N MET A 35 -9.63 6.46 -6.31
CA MET A 35 -10.89 6.75 -5.61
C MET A 35 -11.26 5.63 -4.65
N VAL A 36 -11.95 5.98 -3.57
CA VAL A 36 -12.55 5.01 -2.66
C VAL A 36 -14.07 5.08 -2.69
N GLN A 37 -14.72 3.92 -2.66
CA GLN A 37 -16.15 3.77 -2.44
C GLN A 37 -16.39 2.96 -1.18
N PHE A 38 -17.02 3.56 -0.17
CA PHE A 38 -17.40 2.87 1.06
C PHE A 38 -18.70 2.10 0.88
N HIS A 39 -18.78 0.95 1.56
CA HIS A 39 -19.93 0.06 1.53
C HIS A 39 -20.51 -0.13 2.93
N PRO A 40 -21.82 -0.46 3.06
CA PRO A 40 -22.48 -0.63 4.36
C PRO A 40 -21.95 -1.78 5.24
N ASN A 41 -21.21 -2.73 4.66
CA ASN A 41 -20.75 -3.96 5.31
C ASN A 41 -19.33 -3.87 5.90
N HIS A 42 -18.93 -2.68 6.38
CA HIS A 42 -17.56 -2.40 6.84
C HIS A 42 -16.49 -2.78 5.82
N SER A 43 -16.74 -2.44 4.56
CA SER A 43 -15.77 -2.59 3.49
C SER A 43 -15.69 -1.34 2.65
N PHE A 44 -14.60 -1.21 1.90
CA PHE A 44 -14.47 -0.21 0.86
C PHE A 44 -13.77 -0.81 -0.34
N THR A 45 -14.12 -0.34 -1.54
CA THR A 45 -13.39 -0.67 -2.78
C THR A 45 -12.51 0.52 -3.16
N PHE A 46 -11.23 0.24 -3.33
CA PHE A 46 -10.25 1.17 -3.85
C PHE A 46 -10.09 0.96 -5.36
N TYR A 47 -10.25 2.02 -6.13
CA TYR A 47 -10.12 2.08 -7.57
C TYR A 47 -8.87 2.89 -7.92
N PRO A 48 -7.68 2.27 -7.96
CA PRO A 48 -6.45 2.98 -8.32
C PRO A 48 -6.49 3.41 -9.79
N THR A 49 -6.15 4.66 -10.04
CA THR A 49 -6.05 5.24 -11.40
C THR A 49 -4.61 5.44 -11.82
N GLU A 50 -3.71 5.60 -10.85
CA GLU A 50 -2.27 5.76 -11.07
C GLU A 50 -1.47 5.13 -9.94
N GLY A 51 -0.21 4.85 -10.19
CA GLY A 51 0.70 4.34 -9.18
C GLY A 51 2.06 3.99 -9.75
N ASN A 52 3.02 3.84 -8.85
CA ASN A 52 4.39 3.52 -9.16
C ASN A 52 4.91 2.42 -8.23
N LYS A 53 5.96 1.73 -8.68
CA LYS A 53 6.63 0.69 -7.89
C LYS A 53 8.13 0.89 -7.96
N ARG A 54 8.77 0.84 -6.80
CA ARG A 54 10.23 0.86 -6.69
C ARG A 54 10.70 -0.38 -5.99
N GLN A 55 11.63 -1.10 -6.61
CA GLN A 55 12.24 -2.30 -6.06
C GLN A 55 13.72 -2.04 -5.79
N PHE A 56 14.20 -2.54 -4.66
CA PHE A 56 15.59 -2.50 -4.27
C PHE A 56 16.02 -3.92 -3.96
N TYR A 57 17.14 -4.34 -4.53
CA TYR A 57 17.77 -5.61 -4.22
C TYR A 57 19.11 -5.35 -3.58
N GLN A 58 19.30 -5.84 -2.36
CA GLN A 58 20.57 -5.82 -1.66
C GLN A 58 21.14 -7.23 -1.67
N PHE A 59 22.36 -7.38 -2.18
CA PHE A 59 23.13 -8.62 -2.17
C PHE A 59 24.49 -8.32 -1.56
N CYS A 60 24.78 -8.89 -0.39
CA CYS A 60 25.97 -8.55 0.40
C CYS A 60 26.12 -7.01 0.53
N ASP A 61 27.23 -6.45 0.03
CA ASP A 61 27.54 -5.01 0.04
C ASP A 61 27.05 -4.25 -1.22
N THR A 62 26.40 -4.94 -2.17
CA THR A 62 25.93 -4.33 -3.41
C THR A 62 24.43 -4.06 -3.37
N VAL A 63 24.03 -2.86 -3.78
CA VAL A 63 22.62 -2.44 -3.87
C VAL A 63 22.25 -2.13 -5.31
N TYR A 64 21.25 -2.83 -5.82
CA TYR A 64 20.61 -2.58 -7.11
C TYR A 64 19.24 -1.94 -6.88
N HIS A 65 18.87 -0.98 -7.73
CA HIS A 65 17.53 -0.39 -7.70
C HIS A 65 16.88 -0.46 -9.07
N THR A 66 15.59 -0.75 -9.07
CA THR A 66 14.74 -0.73 -10.26
C THR A 66 13.55 0.16 -9.97
N ASN A 67 13.40 1.21 -10.77
CA ASN A 67 12.23 2.08 -10.73
C ASN A 67 11.28 1.65 -11.84
N ILE A 68 10.06 1.29 -11.49
CA ILE A 68 8.97 1.09 -12.43
C ILE A 68 8.03 2.29 -12.27
N PRO A 69 8.17 3.31 -13.14
CA PRO A 69 7.48 4.59 -12.97
C PRO A 69 5.97 4.45 -13.12
N GLU A 70 5.50 3.46 -13.89
CA GLU A 70 4.08 3.20 -14.11
C GLU A 70 3.74 1.74 -13.84
N LEU A 71 2.73 1.52 -12.99
CA LEU A 71 2.16 0.22 -12.71
C LEU A 71 1.34 -0.32 -13.90
N SER A 72 1.30 -1.64 -14.06
CA SER A 72 0.51 -2.26 -15.13
C SER A 72 -0.99 -2.15 -14.86
N ALA A 73 -1.83 -2.30 -15.89
CA ALA A 73 -3.29 -2.33 -15.73
C ALA A 73 -3.75 -3.39 -14.71
N LYS A 74 -3.03 -4.52 -14.62
CA LYS A 74 -3.30 -5.56 -13.63
C LYS A 74 -3.02 -5.08 -12.21
N ASP A 75 -1.93 -4.33 -12.02
CA ASP A 75 -1.57 -3.73 -10.72
C ASP A 75 -2.55 -2.60 -10.32
N LEU A 76 -3.26 -2.01 -11.28
CA LEU A 76 -4.30 -0.99 -11.07
C LEU A 76 -5.72 -1.59 -11.04
N SER A 77 -5.86 -2.89 -10.81
CA SER A 77 -7.19 -3.49 -10.61
C SER A 77 -7.84 -3.01 -9.29
N PRO A 78 -9.18 -2.85 -9.26
CA PRO A 78 -9.89 -2.51 -8.04
C PRO A 78 -9.70 -3.56 -6.94
N LEU A 79 -9.53 -3.10 -5.69
CA LEU A 79 -9.32 -3.96 -4.52
C LEU A 79 -10.31 -3.61 -3.42
N THR A 80 -11.02 -4.63 -2.91
CA THR A 80 -11.95 -4.47 -1.79
C THR A 80 -11.27 -4.86 -0.48
N TYR A 81 -11.33 -3.98 0.50
CA TYR A 81 -10.79 -4.19 1.84
C TYR A 81 -11.92 -4.22 2.86
N TYR A 82 -11.82 -5.14 3.80
CA TYR A 82 -12.72 -5.23 4.95
C TYR A 82 -12.00 -4.68 6.17
N TYR A 83 -12.72 -3.90 6.99
CA TYR A 83 -12.15 -3.30 8.20
C TYR A 83 -13.04 -3.57 9.40
N THR A 84 -12.45 -3.48 10.58
CA THR A 84 -13.17 -3.44 11.85
C THR A 84 -12.79 -2.16 12.57
N LEU A 85 -13.77 -1.45 13.11
CA LEU A 85 -13.51 -0.28 13.93
C LEU A 85 -13.24 -0.75 15.35
N ARG A 86 -12.04 -0.48 15.86
CA ARG A 86 -11.74 -0.64 17.29
C ARG A 86 -11.87 0.72 17.96
N SER A 87 -12.78 0.84 18.91
CA SER A 87 -12.78 1.96 19.85
C SER A 87 -11.53 1.84 20.72
N ILE A 88 -10.69 2.86 20.70
CA ILE A 88 -9.64 3.00 21.70
C ILE A 88 -10.32 3.68 22.88
N SER A 89 -10.72 2.92 23.90
CA SER A 89 -11.09 3.53 25.18
C SER A 89 -9.84 4.19 25.75
N LYS A 90 -9.91 5.49 26.06
CA LYS A 90 -8.85 6.26 26.71
C LYS A 90 -8.69 5.82 28.17
N ASP A 91 -8.25 4.59 28.42
CA ASP A 91 -8.11 4.05 29.78
C ASP A 91 -6.75 3.41 30.10
N LYS A 92 -5.71 3.62 29.28
CA LYS A 92 -4.32 3.25 29.64
C LYS A 92 -3.27 4.20 29.07
N GLU A 93 -3.29 5.44 29.54
CA GLU A 93 -2.05 6.19 29.79
C GLU A 93 -1.90 6.30 31.31
N GLN A 94 -1.27 5.28 31.91
CA GLN A 94 -0.60 5.33 33.20
C GLN A 94 0.59 4.37 33.15
#